data_AF-A0A366MFG2-F1
#
_entry.id   AF-A0A366MFG2-F1
#
_cell.length_a   1.000
_cell.length_b   1.000
_cell.length_c   1.000
_cell.angle_alpha   90.00
_cell.angle_beta   90.00
_cell.angle_gamma   90.00
#
_symmetry.space_group_name_H-M   'P 1'
#
loop_
_entity.id
_entity.type
_entity.pdbx_description
1 polymer ?
#
loop_
_entity_poly.entity_id
_entity_poly.type
_entity_poly.pdbx_seq_one_letter_code
_entity_poly.pdbx_strand_id
1 'polypeptide(L)'
;MVCMDFGKLFSKIFGTNKFKFDEVHIDQEVIESILYYAKSSDPNEFMAIFEGEVKNSILHITGLIFLPSETSNEGVIVNTGMLPVMRTQWGSVHSHPGPSAMPSDADLFSFSKNGLFHMIICQPYEVENILAYNRYGEFVEFKIV
;
A
#
# COMPACT_ATOMS: atom_id res chain seq x y z
N MET A 1 21.27 -26.42 -9.26
CA MET A 1 21.61 -25.04 -8.84
C MET A 1 21.40 -24.14 -10.05
N VAL A 2 20.21 -23.57 -10.18
CA VAL A 2 19.90 -22.61 -11.24
C VAL A 2 19.81 -21.26 -10.56
N CYS A 3 20.82 -20.41 -10.74
CA CYS A 3 20.69 -18.99 -10.46
C CYS A 3 19.60 -18.45 -11.39
N MET A 4 18.41 -18.22 -10.86
CA MET A 4 17.43 -17.38 -11.51
C MET A 4 17.91 -15.94 -11.31
N ASP A 5 18.30 -15.30 -12.41
CA ASP A 5 18.63 -13.89 -12.48
C ASP A 5 17.34 -13.08 -12.29
N PHE A 6 17.11 -12.61 -11.06
CA PHE A 6 16.00 -11.74 -10.66
C PHE A 6 16.08 -10.34 -11.29
N GLY A 7 17.15 -10.01 -12.03
CA GLY A 7 17.38 -8.69 -12.63
C GLY A 7 16.46 -8.29 -13.78
N LYS A 8 15.49 -9.14 -14.17
CA LYS A 8 14.57 -8.88 -15.31
C LYS A 8 13.09 -8.70 -14.92
N LEU A 9 12.72 -8.82 -13.65
CA LEU A 9 11.31 -8.70 -13.22
C LEU A 9 10.92 -7.25 -12.87
N PHE A 10 11.89 -6.39 -12.55
CA PHE A 10 11.64 -5.01 -12.10
C PHE A 10 11.26 -4.02 -13.22
N SER A 11 11.50 -4.35 -14.48
CA SER A 11 11.35 -3.37 -15.59
C SER A 11 9.90 -3.12 -16.04
N LYS A 12 8.88 -3.64 -15.33
CA LYS A 12 7.48 -3.58 -15.78
C LYS A 12 6.47 -2.92 -14.82
N ILE A 13 6.94 -2.25 -13.77
CA ILE A 13 6.10 -1.43 -12.88
C ILE A 13 5.76 -0.06 -13.51
N PHE A 14 5.43 0.02 -14.81
CA PHE A 14 5.10 1.32 -15.44
C PHE A 14 3.74 1.33 -16.13
N GLY A 15 2.71 1.44 -15.29
CA GLY A 15 1.47 2.12 -15.65
C GLY A 15 1.64 3.65 -15.54
N THR A 16 1.63 4.32 -16.69
CA THR A 16 1.73 5.78 -16.95
C THR A 16 3.13 6.41 -16.82
N ASN A 17 3.55 7.16 -17.85
CA ASN A 17 4.89 7.72 -18.07
C ASN A 17 5.39 8.77 -17.03
N LYS A 18 4.65 9.03 -15.94
CA LYS A 18 4.85 10.23 -15.11
C LYS A 18 5.73 10.01 -13.87
N PHE A 19 5.78 8.80 -13.30
CA PHE A 19 6.55 8.51 -12.10
C PHE A 19 7.33 7.21 -12.29
N LYS A 20 8.65 7.26 -12.06
CA LYS A 20 9.54 6.10 -12.15
C LYS A 20 10.34 5.90 -10.86
N PHE A 21 10.13 4.77 -10.21
CA PHE A 21 10.92 4.28 -9.08
C PHE A 21 11.13 2.77 -9.21
N ASP A 22 12.27 2.30 -8.72
CA ASP A 22 12.73 0.91 -8.77
C ASP A 22 12.65 0.24 -7.39
N GLU A 23 12.62 1.04 -6.31
CA GLU A 23 12.52 0.58 -4.93
C GLU A 23 11.46 1.37 -4.15
N VAL A 24 10.92 0.74 -3.10
CA VAL A 24 10.03 1.38 -2.12
C VAL A 24 10.65 1.29 -0.74
N HIS A 25 10.86 2.44 -0.10
CA HIS A 25 11.35 2.57 1.27
C HIS A 25 10.23 3.17 2.13
N ILE A 26 10.03 2.62 3.32
CA ILE A 26 8.97 3.04 4.24
C ILE A 26 9.60 3.30 5.60
N ASP A 27 9.37 4.50 6.15
CA ASP A 27 9.88 4.83 7.48
C ASP A 27 9.31 3.87 8.52
N GLN A 28 10.16 3.45 9.47
CA GLN A 28 9.73 2.58 10.57
C GLN A 28 8.49 3.10 11.31
N GLU A 29 8.40 4.42 11.55
CA GLU A 29 7.24 5.05 12.21
C GLU A 29 5.93 4.87 11.43
N VAL A 30 6.00 4.80 10.10
CA VAL A 30 4.83 4.52 9.24
C VAL A 30 4.39 3.08 9.41
N ILE A 31 5.33 2.13 9.44
CA ILE A 31 5.01 0.71 9.69
C ILE A 31 4.36 0.55 11.07
N GLU A 32 4.95 1.13 12.12
CA GLU A 32 4.39 1.09 13.48
C GLU A 32 2.98 1.67 13.54
N SER A 33 2.73 2.76 12.82
CA SER A 33 1.39 3.34 12.69
C SER A 33 0.41 2.39 12.01
N ILE A 34 0.81 1.73 10.90
CA ILE A 34 -0.03 0.73 10.21
C ILE A 34 -0.42 -0.39 11.17
N LEU A 35 0.55 -0.94 11.94
CA LEU A 35 0.27 -2.01 12.91
C LEU A 35 -0.73 -1.53 13.97
N TYR A 36 -0.51 -0.33 14.52
CA TYR A 36 -1.37 0.26 15.54
C TYR A 36 -2.81 0.46 15.05
N TYR A 37 -3.00 1.06 13.87
CA TYR A 37 -4.34 1.33 13.34
C TYR A 37 -5.06 0.05 12.92
N ALA A 38 -4.37 -0.91 12.32
CA ALA A 38 -4.96 -2.21 11.99
C ALA A 38 -5.48 -2.92 13.25
N LYS A 39 -4.67 -2.98 14.32
CA LYS A 39 -5.07 -3.56 15.61
C LYS A 39 -6.21 -2.79 16.28
N SER A 40 -6.22 -1.47 16.18
CA SER A 40 -7.22 -0.61 16.84
C SER A 40 -8.55 -0.56 16.09
N SER A 41 -8.57 -0.89 14.80
CA SER A 41 -9.78 -0.87 13.98
C SER A 41 -10.50 -2.21 13.92
N ASP A 42 -9.82 -3.33 14.23
CA ASP A 42 -10.44 -4.66 14.28
C ASP A 42 -11.74 -4.66 15.15
N PRO A 43 -12.85 -5.23 14.66
CA PRO A 43 -12.99 -6.04 13.45
C PRO A 43 -13.26 -5.27 12.15
N ASN A 44 -13.25 -3.94 12.17
CA ASN A 44 -13.42 -3.13 10.97
C ASN A 44 -12.08 -2.94 10.24
N GLU A 45 -12.16 -2.67 8.95
CA GLU A 45 -10.99 -2.33 8.15
C GLU A 45 -10.56 -0.87 8.41
N PHE A 46 -9.28 -0.67 8.73
CA PHE A 46 -8.59 0.62 8.62
C PHE A 46 -8.16 0.84 7.16
N MET A 47 -8.16 2.09 6.69
CA MET A 47 -7.62 2.48 5.39
C MET A 47 -6.94 3.86 5.47
N ALA A 48 -5.80 4.00 4.82
CA ALA A 48 -5.12 5.28 4.61
C ALA A 48 -4.45 5.34 3.23
N ILE A 49 -4.10 6.56 2.84
CA ILE A 49 -3.34 6.85 1.62
C ILE A 49 -1.89 7.15 1.99
N PHE A 50 -0.93 6.67 1.19
CA PHE A 50 0.49 6.95 1.42
C PHE A 50 0.87 8.39 1.07
N GLU A 51 1.57 9.07 1.99
CA GLU A 51 2.34 10.29 1.74
C GLU A 51 3.82 9.95 1.56
N GLY A 52 4.47 10.63 0.63
CA GLY A 52 5.88 10.41 0.33
C GLY A 52 6.35 11.15 -0.91
N GLU A 53 7.57 10.86 -1.33
CA GLU A 53 8.17 11.42 -2.53
C GLU A 53 9.02 10.40 -3.29
N VAL A 54 9.27 10.67 -4.58
CA VAL A 54 10.24 9.89 -5.36
C VAL A 54 11.54 10.68 -5.49
N LYS A 55 12.64 10.10 -5.02
CA LYS A 55 13.98 10.67 -5.11
C LYS A 55 14.97 9.58 -5.49
N ASN A 56 15.84 9.84 -6.46
CA ASN A 56 16.85 8.88 -6.93
C ASN A 56 16.27 7.49 -7.27
N SER A 57 15.12 7.45 -7.95
CA SER A 57 14.38 6.21 -8.27
C SER A 57 13.90 5.40 -7.05
N ILE A 58 13.80 6.00 -5.87
CA ILE A 58 13.21 5.37 -4.68
C ILE A 58 11.92 6.11 -4.36
N LEU A 59 10.82 5.38 -4.23
CA LEU A 59 9.61 5.90 -3.59
C LEU A 59 9.81 5.79 -2.07
N HIS A 60 9.96 6.93 -1.40
CA HIS A 60 10.10 7.01 0.04
C HIS A 60 8.77 7.42 0.67
N ILE A 61 8.15 6.50 1.39
CA ILE A 61 6.89 6.69 2.11
C ILE A 61 7.20 7.15 3.53
N THR A 62 6.73 8.35 3.87
CA THR A 62 7.06 9.05 5.12
C THR A 62 5.82 9.34 5.96
N GLY A 63 4.62 8.95 5.50
CA GLY A 63 3.40 9.25 6.24
C GLY A 63 2.13 8.57 5.71
N LEU A 64 1.07 8.72 6.49
CA LEU A 64 -0.28 8.25 6.19
C LEU A 64 -1.25 9.43 6.18
N ILE A 65 -2.09 9.49 5.14
CA ILE A 65 -3.18 10.45 5.01
C ILE A 65 -4.48 9.71 5.26
N PHE A 66 -5.18 10.10 6.31
CA PHE A 66 -6.50 9.58 6.65
C PHE A 66 -7.58 10.39 5.92
N LEU A 67 -8.44 9.69 5.20
CA LEU A 67 -9.60 10.28 4.55
C LEU A 67 -10.86 9.91 5.31
N PRO A 68 -11.87 10.81 5.37
CA PRO A 68 -13.19 10.45 5.86
C PRO A 68 -13.70 9.23 5.09
N SER A 69 -14.01 8.17 5.84
CA SER A 69 -14.40 6.89 5.28
C SER A 69 -15.50 6.25 6.11
N GLU A 70 -16.34 5.46 5.46
CA GLU A 70 -17.25 4.53 6.11
C GLU A 70 -16.57 3.17 6.10
N THR A 71 -16.26 2.66 7.29
CA THR A 71 -15.54 1.40 7.48
C THR A 71 -16.48 0.32 8.01
N SER A 72 -16.22 -0.92 7.59
CA SER A 72 -16.93 -2.11 8.05
C SER A 72 -15.93 -3.27 8.14
N ASN A 73 -16.40 -4.45 8.56
CA ASN A 73 -15.59 -5.67 8.57
C ASN A 73 -15.42 -6.31 7.17
N GLU A 74 -16.10 -5.78 6.15
CA GLU A 74 -16.06 -6.30 4.77
C GLU A 74 -15.40 -5.33 3.78
N GLY A 75 -14.98 -4.14 4.25
CA GLY A 75 -14.41 -3.12 3.36
C GLY A 75 -14.51 -1.69 3.87
N VAL A 76 -13.88 -0.79 3.11
CA VAL A 76 -13.90 0.66 3.33
C VAL A 76 -14.38 1.42 2.10
N ILE A 77 -15.29 2.37 2.29
CA ILE A 77 -15.69 3.35 1.28
C ILE A 77 -15.05 4.70 1.60
N VAL A 78 -14.23 5.22 0.67
CA VAL A 78 -13.45 6.45 0.85
C VAL A 78 -13.92 7.56 -0.06
N ASN A 79 -14.12 8.77 0.46
CA ASN A 79 -14.40 9.96 -0.35
C ASN A 79 -13.09 10.60 -0.86
N THR A 80 -12.64 10.16 -2.04
CA THR A 80 -11.40 10.65 -2.67
C THR A 80 -11.48 12.10 -3.17
N GLY A 81 -12.68 12.69 -3.25
CA GLY A 81 -12.88 14.11 -3.62
C GLY A 81 -12.34 15.10 -2.58
N MET A 82 -11.95 14.62 -1.40
CA MET A 82 -11.36 15.41 -0.31
C MET A 82 -9.83 15.33 -0.26
N LEU A 83 -9.18 14.68 -1.22
CA LEU A 83 -7.72 14.62 -1.28
C LEU A 83 -7.13 16.04 -1.45
N PRO A 84 -6.10 16.41 -0.68
CA PRO A 84 -5.39 17.67 -0.87
C PRO A 84 -4.83 17.74 -2.30
N VAL A 85 -5.24 18.75 -3.06
CA VAL A 85 -4.89 18.95 -4.49
C VAL A 85 -3.37 18.97 -4.76
N MET A 86 -2.55 19.25 -3.75
CA MET A 86 -1.10 19.40 -3.89
C MET A 86 -0.27 18.13 -3.65
N ARG A 87 -0.89 16.98 -3.32
CA ARG A 87 -0.15 15.75 -2.99
C ARG A 87 -0.34 14.65 -4.03
N THR A 88 0.77 14.01 -4.40
CA THR A 88 0.73 12.81 -5.25
C THR A 88 0.23 11.64 -4.41
N GLN A 89 -0.83 10.99 -4.87
CA GLN A 89 -1.34 9.77 -4.26
C GLN A 89 -0.47 8.58 -4.71
N TRP A 90 0.38 8.08 -3.82
CA TRP A 90 1.28 6.96 -4.14
C TRP A 90 0.60 5.60 -4.07
N GLY A 91 -0.50 5.52 -3.33
CA GLY A 91 -1.34 4.34 -3.20
C GLY A 91 -1.97 4.28 -1.82
N SER A 92 -2.32 3.08 -1.36
CA SER A 92 -3.12 2.90 -0.15
C SER A 92 -2.60 1.78 0.73
N VAL A 93 -2.95 1.84 2.01
CA VAL A 93 -2.86 0.71 2.93
C VAL A 93 -4.20 0.47 3.58
N HIS A 94 -4.60 -0.79 3.70
CA HIS A 94 -5.76 -1.17 4.50
C HIS A 94 -5.55 -2.48 5.26
N SER A 95 -6.40 -2.72 6.25
CA SER A 95 -6.33 -3.93 7.08
C SER A 95 -7.49 -4.89 6.79
N HIS A 96 -7.22 -6.19 6.75
CA HIS A 96 -8.26 -7.22 6.78
C HIS A 96 -8.41 -7.82 8.20
N PRO A 97 -9.65 -8.02 8.70
CA PRO A 97 -9.91 -8.70 9.98
C PRO A 97 -9.71 -10.22 9.91
N GLY A 98 -9.47 -10.79 8.73
CA GLY A 98 -9.12 -12.20 8.55
C GLY A 98 -7.61 -12.46 8.55
N PRO A 99 -7.17 -13.73 8.42
CA PRO A 99 -5.76 -14.12 8.38
C PRO A 99 -5.12 -13.99 6.98
N SER A 100 -5.77 -13.28 6.05
CA SER A 100 -5.33 -13.18 4.66
C SER A 100 -5.11 -11.73 4.25
N ALA A 101 -3.90 -11.40 3.81
CA ALA A 101 -3.55 -10.13 3.18
C ALA A 101 -3.64 -10.20 1.64
N MET A 102 -4.30 -11.23 1.08
CA MET A 102 -4.56 -11.31 -0.37
C MET A 102 -5.67 -10.33 -0.76
N PRO A 103 -5.54 -9.62 -1.89
CA PRO A 103 -6.55 -8.67 -2.35
C PRO A 103 -7.80 -9.39 -2.85
N SER A 104 -8.96 -8.80 -2.53
CA SER A 104 -10.25 -9.10 -3.15
C SER A 104 -10.37 -8.45 -4.54
N ASP A 105 -11.43 -8.78 -5.28
CA ASP A 105 -11.74 -8.10 -6.55
C ASP A 105 -12.02 -6.59 -6.35
N ALA A 106 -12.58 -6.21 -5.21
CA ALA A 106 -12.80 -4.80 -4.85
C ALA A 106 -11.47 -4.07 -4.61
N ASP A 107 -10.51 -4.73 -3.97
CA ASP A 107 -9.17 -4.20 -3.75
C ASP A 107 -8.45 -3.99 -5.07
N LEU A 108 -8.46 -4.99 -5.95
CA LEU A 108 -7.85 -4.90 -7.28
C LEU A 108 -8.46 -3.74 -8.10
N PHE A 109 -9.77 -3.55 -8.01
CA PHE A 109 -10.44 -2.42 -8.64
C PHE A 109 -9.97 -1.08 -8.06
N SER A 110 -9.82 -0.98 -6.74
CA SER A 110 -9.28 0.21 -6.07
C SER A 110 -7.82 0.48 -6.48
N PHE A 111 -6.98 -0.55 -6.47
CA PHE A 111 -5.56 -0.47 -6.85
C PHE A 111 -5.38 0.06 -8.27
N SER A 112 -6.24 -0.40 -9.20
CA SER A 112 -6.18 0.04 -10.59
C SER A 112 -6.41 1.56 -10.77
N LYS A 113 -7.07 2.21 -9.80
CA LYS A 113 -7.48 3.62 -9.85
C LYS A 113 -6.66 4.55 -8.96
N ASN A 114 -6.13 4.06 -7.86
CA ASN A 114 -5.75 4.91 -6.72
C ASN A 114 -4.26 4.83 -6.35
N GLY A 115 -3.34 4.98 -7.31
CA GLY A 115 -1.89 5.05 -7.05
C GLY A 115 -1.10 3.91 -7.71
N LEU A 116 0.12 3.68 -7.22
CA LEU A 116 1.10 2.76 -7.80
C LEU A 116 1.58 1.67 -6.83
N PHE A 117 1.47 1.90 -5.52
CA PHE A 117 1.95 1.02 -4.46
C PHE A 117 0.92 0.86 -3.33
N HIS A 118 0.48 -0.38 -3.09
CA HIS A 118 -0.58 -0.68 -2.14
C HIS A 118 -0.10 -1.71 -1.11
N MET A 119 -0.60 -1.64 0.12
CA MET A 119 -0.32 -2.62 1.17
C MET A 119 -1.61 -3.15 1.77
N ILE A 120 -1.63 -4.42 2.10
CA ILE A 120 -2.66 -5.04 2.91
C ILE A 120 -1.99 -5.65 4.13
N ILE A 121 -2.53 -5.38 5.31
CA ILE A 121 -2.14 -6.04 6.56
C ILE A 121 -3.30 -6.90 7.07
N CYS A 122 -3.02 -8.11 7.52
CA CYS A 122 -4.06 -9.00 8.06
C CYS A 122 -3.73 -9.45 9.48
N GLN A 123 -4.67 -10.10 10.17
CA GLN A 123 -4.41 -10.69 11.48
C GLN A 123 -3.20 -11.65 11.43
N PRO A 124 -2.33 -11.71 12.46
CA PRO A 124 -2.37 -11.00 13.75
C PRO A 124 -1.84 -9.55 13.76
N TYR A 125 -1.69 -8.91 12.59
CA TYR A 125 -1.21 -7.54 12.43
C TYR A 125 0.24 -7.33 12.90
N GLU A 126 1.12 -8.25 12.50
CA GLU A 126 2.56 -8.08 12.64
C GLU A 126 3.20 -7.72 11.30
N VAL A 127 4.47 -7.30 11.32
CA VAL A 127 5.20 -6.86 10.12
C VAL A 127 5.20 -7.95 9.04
N GLU A 128 5.30 -9.21 9.45
CA GLU A 128 5.31 -10.37 8.55
C GLU A 128 3.95 -10.66 7.91
N ASN A 129 2.87 -10.03 8.39
CA ASN A 129 1.51 -10.16 7.86
C ASN A 129 1.15 -9.04 6.88
N ILE A 130 2.13 -8.25 6.48
CA ILE A 130 2.00 -7.20 5.49
C ILE A 130 2.40 -7.76 4.13
N LEU A 131 1.52 -7.61 3.14
CA LEU A 131 1.82 -7.86 1.73
C LEU A 131 1.65 -6.57 0.94
N ALA A 132 2.55 -6.33 -0.01
CA ALA A 132 2.53 -5.16 -0.86
C ALA A 132 2.34 -5.51 -2.33
N TYR A 133 1.67 -4.62 -3.05
CA TYR A 133 1.17 -4.83 -4.40
C TYR A 133 1.35 -3.60 -5.27
N ASN A 134 1.53 -3.80 -6.57
CA ASN A 134 1.38 -2.74 -7.55
C ASN A 134 -0.11 -2.56 -7.94
N ARG A 135 -0.38 -1.58 -8.82
CA ARG A 135 -1.74 -1.30 -9.33
C ARG A 135 -2.44 -2.45 -10.08
N TYR A 136 -1.71 -3.51 -10.42
CA TYR A 136 -2.21 -4.71 -11.09
C TYR A 136 -2.44 -5.88 -10.12
N GLY A 137 -2.19 -5.68 -8.82
CA GLY A 137 -2.27 -6.74 -7.81
C GLY A 137 -1.07 -7.68 -7.79
N GLU A 138 0.04 -7.33 -8.47
CA GLU A 138 1.26 -8.13 -8.47
C GLU A 138 2.11 -7.75 -7.25
N PHE A 139 2.77 -8.75 -6.64
CA PHE A 139 3.61 -8.54 -5.46
C PHE A 139 4.76 -7.56 -5.70
N VAL A 140 5.02 -6.71 -4.71
CA VAL A 140 6.11 -5.74 -4.69
C VAL A 140 6.89 -5.86 -3.38
N GLU A 141 8.21 -5.74 -3.45
CA GLU A 141 9.07 -5.66 -2.27
C GLU A 141 9.17 -4.23 -1.75
N PHE A 142 9.29 -4.08 -0.43
CA PHE A 142 9.59 -2.79 0.22
C PHE A 142 10.67 -2.99 1.28
N LYS A 143 11.34 -1.89 1.66
CA LYS A 143 12.33 -1.86 2.73
C LYS A 143 11.84 -0.95 3.85
N ILE A 144 11.96 -1.41 5.09
CA ILE A 144 11.79 -0.55 6.26
C ILE A 144 13.12 0.18 6.46
N VAL A 145 13.08 1.51 6.56
CA VAL A 145 14.26 2.38 6.70
C VAL A 145 14.19 3.29 7.91
#